data_AF-A0A923R3L8-F1
#
_entry.id   AF-A0A923R3L8-F1
#
_cell.length_a   1.000
_cell.length_b   1.000
_cell.length_c   1.000
_cell.angle_alpha   90.00
_cell.angle_beta   90.00
_cell.angle_gamma   90.00
#
_symmetry.space_group_name_H-M   'P 1'
#
loop_
_entity.id
_entity.type
_entity.pdbx_description
1 polymer ?
#
loop_
_entity_poly.entity_id
_entity_poly.type
_entity_poly.pdbx_seq_one_letter_code
_entity_poly.pdbx_strand_id
1 'polypeptide(L)'
;MGNEKNENLNAAAVAPTKPGRKPFYAEGIQFECQGSGKCCTSRGSYGYVFLNSIDQNRLAAFFKMTVPAFLKRYCGDKDGTKYVLDPRELGITGIPEGDCLFLEGNRCKVYEARPEHCRTWPFWPENMNPKTWKNEIATYCPGVGKGKIHTREEIEAVLAAQIAHDAADEE
;
A
#
# COMPACT_ATOMS: atom_id res chain seq x y z
N MET A 1 38.18 -2.08 17.47
CA MET A 1 36.89 -2.71 17.82
C MET A 1 35.80 -1.70 17.53
N GLY A 2 34.95 -2.01 16.55
CA GLY A 2 33.99 -1.07 15.96
C GLY A 2 32.82 -0.76 16.89
N ASN A 3 32.43 0.51 16.92
CA ASN A 3 31.21 0.97 17.56
C ASN A 3 30.02 0.69 16.63
N GLU A 4 29.15 -0.22 17.06
CA GLU A 4 27.81 -0.43 16.49
C GLU A 4 26.93 0.78 16.83
N LYS A 5 26.64 1.61 15.82
CA LYS A 5 25.51 2.55 15.87
C LYS A 5 24.31 1.83 15.27
N ASN A 6 23.42 1.41 16.15
CA ASN A 6 22.11 0.88 15.82
C ASN A 6 21.22 2.07 15.42
N GLU A 7 21.08 2.32 14.13
CA GLU A 7 20.25 3.39 13.59
C GLU A 7 18.79 2.91 13.53
N ASN A 8 18.03 3.40 14.50
CA ASN A 8 16.61 3.19 14.72
C ASN A 8 15.80 3.73 13.52
N LEU A 9 15.33 2.83 12.66
CA LEU A 9 14.34 3.11 11.62
C LEU A 9 12.96 3.17 12.28
N ASN A 10 12.53 4.36 12.67
CA ASN A 10 11.18 4.57 13.18
C ASN A 10 10.38 5.51 12.27
N ALA A 11 9.11 5.14 12.11
CA ALA A 11 8.17 5.54 11.08
C ALA A 11 8.11 7.05 10.81
N ALA A 12 8.05 7.43 9.53
CA ALA A 12 7.70 8.78 9.13
C ALA A 12 6.21 9.00 9.38
N ALA A 13 5.88 9.44 10.59
CA ALA A 13 4.57 9.99 10.90
C ALA A 13 4.21 11.07 9.87
N VAL A 14 3.01 10.99 9.32
CA VAL A 14 2.43 12.00 8.43
C VAL A 14 2.49 13.34 9.16
N ALA A 15 3.42 14.20 8.75
CA ALA A 15 3.59 15.49 9.41
C ALA A 15 2.29 16.29 9.26
N PRO A 16 1.66 16.75 10.36
CA PRO A 16 0.45 17.55 10.27
C PRO A 16 0.75 18.82 9.47
N THR A 17 -0.10 19.11 8.49
CA THR A 17 -0.01 20.36 7.72
C THR A 17 -0.05 21.53 8.68
N LYS A 18 0.92 22.46 8.57
CA LYS A 18 0.93 23.70 9.37
C LYS A 18 -0.45 24.36 9.31
N PRO A 19 -1.02 24.80 10.46
CA PRO A 19 -2.34 25.42 10.46
C PRO A 19 -2.36 26.64 9.53
N GLY A 20 -3.31 26.65 8.59
CA GLY A 20 -3.51 27.71 7.61
C GLY A 20 -3.02 27.45 6.19
N ARG A 21 -2.28 26.36 5.91
CA ARG A 21 -1.88 26.00 4.53
C ARG A 21 -2.82 24.94 3.97
N LYS A 22 -3.48 25.24 2.85
CA LYS A 22 -4.25 24.23 2.09
C LYS A 22 -3.33 23.06 1.69
N PRO A 23 -3.82 21.80 1.74
CA PRO A 23 -3.06 20.67 1.21
C PRO A 23 -2.82 20.84 -0.29
N PHE A 24 -1.76 20.21 -0.83
CA PHE A 24 -1.44 20.32 -2.26
C PHE A 24 -2.53 19.73 -3.17
N TYR A 25 -3.36 18.85 -2.62
CA TYR A 25 -4.51 18.20 -3.25
C TYR A 25 -5.84 18.93 -2.99
N ALA A 26 -5.80 20.19 -2.55
CA ALA A 26 -7.02 20.94 -2.22
C ALA A 26 -8.00 21.08 -3.40
N GLU A 27 -7.48 21.11 -4.64
CA GLU A 27 -8.28 21.15 -5.87
C GLU A 27 -8.52 19.75 -6.46
N GLY A 28 -8.22 18.70 -5.70
CA GLY A 28 -8.23 17.31 -6.14
C GLY A 28 -6.98 16.88 -6.90
N ILE A 29 -6.93 15.59 -7.22
CA ILE A 29 -5.86 14.97 -8.01
C ILE A 29 -6.48 14.18 -9.15
N GLN A 30 -6.04 14.43 -10.38
CA GLN A 30 -6.41 13.61 -11.52
C GLN A 30 -5.64 12.28 -11.49
N PHE A 31 -6.36 11.16 -11.42
CA PHE A 31 -5.76 9.83 -11.37
C PHE A 31 -6.65 8.74 -11.97
N GLU A 32 -6.03 7.82 -12.69
CA GLU A 32 -6.66 6.59 -13.17
C GLU A 32 -5.64 5.47 -13.29
N CYS A 33 -5.95 4.30 -12.73
CA CYS A 33 -5.08 3.14 -12.82
C CYS A 33 -4.90 2.71 -14.28
N GLN A 34 -3.65 2.70 -14.75
CA GLN A 34 -3.30 2.29 -16.12
C GLN A 34 -2.96 0.79 -16.24
N GLY A 35 -3.24 -0.01 -15.19
CA GLY A 35 -2.91 -1.44 -15.20
C GLY A 35 -1.42 -1.73 -15.39
N SER A 36 -0.56 -0.87 -14.83
CA SER A 36 0.90 -0.91 -15.07
C SER A 36 1.67 -1.87 -14.15
N GLY A 37 1.04 -2.43 -13.12
CA GLY A 37 1.69 -3.34 -12.15
C GLY A 37 2.67 -2.66 -11.20
N LYS A 38 2.96 -1.38 -11.42
CA LYS A 38 3.91 -0.55 -10.66
C LYS A 38 3.59 -0.39 -9.16
N CYS A 39 2.33 -0.48 -8.76
CA CYS A 39 1.95 -0.52 -7.34
C CYS A 39 2.21 -1.89 -6.68
N CYS A 40 2.45 -2.93 -7.47
CA CYS A 40 2.75 -4.28 -6.99
C CYS A 40 4.26 -4.54 -6.81
N THR A 41 5.12 -3.56 -7.06
CA THR A 41 6.57 -3.70 -6.93
C THR A 41 7.07 -2.78 -5.82
N SER A 42 7.63 -3.35 -4.75
CA SER A 42 8.16 -2.62 -3.61
C SER A 42 9.38 -1.78 -4.00
N ARG A 43 9.55 -0.67 -3.28
CA ARG A 43 10.64 0.30 -3.44
C ARG A 43 11.09 0.75 -2.07
N GLY A 44 12.37 0.65 -1.72
CA GLY A 44 12.86 1.11 -0.41
C GLY A 44 12.15 0.45 0.77
N SER A 45 11.56 1.24 1.68
CA SER A 45 10.86 0.77 2.89
C SER A 45 9.42 0.27 2.65
N TYR A 46 8.89 0.38 1.43
CA TYR A 46 7.54 -0.05 1.10
C TYR A 46 7.50 -1.57 0.89
N GLY A 47 7.27 -2.37 1.93
CA GLY A 47 7.43 -3.84 1.84
C GLY A 47 6.16 -4.67 2.06
N TYR A 48 5.21 -4.20 2.86
CA TYR A 48 4.09 -5.03 3.32
C TYR A 48 2.75 -4.52 2.83
N VAL A 49 1.89 -5.45 2.40
CA VAL A 49 0.47 -5.20 2.13
C VAL A 49 -0.32 -5.79 3.29
N PHE A 50 -0.67 -4.93 4.26
CA PHE A 50 -1.50 -5.31 5.41
C PHE A 50 -2.96 -5.55 5.00
N LEU A 51 -3.63 -6.43 5.73
CA LEU A 51 -4.96 -6.95 5.44
C LEU A 51 -5.88 -6.83 6.66
N ASN A 52 -6.90 -5.99 6.56
CA ASN A 52 -8.03 -6.03 7.49
C ASN A 52 -8.90 -7.27 7.25
N SER A 53 -9.82 -7.54 8.17
CA SER A 53 -10.74 -8.70 8.09
C SER A 53 -11.57 -8.74 6.80
N ILE A 54 -11.93 -7.59 6.22
CA ILE A 54 -12.69 -7.53 4.96
C ILE A 54 -11.79 -8.00 3.80
N ASP A 55 -10.54 -7.55 3.76
CA ASP A 55 -9.56 -7.95 2.75
C ASP A 55 -9.26 -9.45 2.83
N GLN A 56 -9.12 -9.99 4.04
CA GLN A 56 -8.92 -11.41 4.27
C GLN A 56 -10.07 -12.25 3.73
N ASN A 57 -11.32 -11.86 4.00
CA ASN A 57 -12.51 -12.52 3.45
C ASN A 57 -12.58 -12.44 1.92
N ARG A 58 -12.32 -11.25 1.36
CA ARG A 58 -12.36 -10.99 -0.08
C ARG A 58 -11.33 -11.83 -0.84
N LEU A 59 -10.09 -11.87 -0.35
CA LEU A 59 -9.02 -12.66 -0.95
C LEU A 59 -9.26 -14.17 -0.80
N ALA A 60 -9.70 -14.63 0.38
CA ALA A 60 -10.05 -16.04 0.57
C ALA A 60 -11.14 -16.49 -0.40
N ALA A 61 -12.19 -15.69 -0.58
CA ALA A 61 -13.26 -15.95 -1.55
C ALA A 61 -12.72 -15.99 -2.99
N PHE A 62 -11.84 -15.06 -3.37
CA PHE A 62 -11.21 -15.04 -4.70
C PHE A 62 -10.44 -16.34 -4.98
N PHE A 63 -9.67 -16.83 -4.01
CA PHE A 63 -8.93 -18.08 -4.13
C PHE A 63 -9.78 -19.34 -3.93
N LYS A 64 -11.08 -19.18 -3.62
CA LYS A 64 -12.01 -20.28 -3.28
C LYS A 64 -11.49 -21.12 -2.10
N MET A 65 -10.95 -20.44 -1.10
CA MET A 65 -10.42 -21.02 0.13
C MET A 65 -11.23 -20.54 1.33
N THR A 66 -11.17 -21.28 2.44
CA THR A 66 -11.60 -20.75 3.73
C THR A 66 -10.61 -19.66 4.18
N VAL A 67 -11.07 -18.70 4.98
CA VAL A 67 -10.19 -17.64 5.52
C VAL A 67 -8.97 -18.23 6.24
N PRO A 68 -9.09 -19.23 7.15
CA PRO A 68 -7.92 -19.82 7.79
C PRO A 68 -6.94 -20.46 6.81
N ALA A 69 -7.44 -21.11 5.74
CA ALA A 69 -6.58 -21.73 4.74
C ALA A 69 -5.86 -20.68 3.87
N PHE A 70 -6.54 -19.58 3.53
CA PHE A 70 -5.94 -18.45 2.82
C PHE A 70 -4.85 -17.79 3.66
N LEU A 71 -5.14 -17.47 4.92
CA LEU A 71 -4.19 -16.85 5.84
C LEU A 71 -2.95 -17.72 6.03
N LYS A 72 -3.13 -19.02 6.30
CA LYS A 72 -2.01 -19.96 6.46
C LYS A 72 -1.13 -20.07 5.22
N ARG A 73 -1.71 -19.92 4.02
CA ARG A 73 -1.00 -20.13 2.76
C ARG A 73 -0.28 -18.89 2.25
N TYR A 74 -0.84 -17.71 2.48
CA TYR A 74 -0.40 -16.48 1.79
C TYR A 74 -0.07 -15.33 2.72
N CYS A 75 -0.33 -15.44 4.02
CA CYS A 75 -0.21 -14.32 4.94
C CYS A 75 0.77 -14.61 6.09
N GLY A 76 1.52 -13.58 6.45
CA GLY A 76 2.26 -13.49 7.70
C GLY A 76 1.41 -12.78 8.75
N ASP A 77 1.97 -12.70 9.95
CA ASP A 77 1.41 -11.94 11.06
C ASP A 77 2.51 -11.05 11.62
N LYS A 78 2.20 -9.77 11.81
CA LYS A 78 3.06 -8.84 12.50
C LYS A 78 2.22 -8.12 13.54
N ASP A 79 2.49 -8.41 14.80
CA ASP A 79 1.83 -7.79 15.95
C ASP A 79 0.30 -7.89 15.90
N GLY A 80 -0.25 -9.00 15.37
CA GLY A 80 -1.68 -9.23 15.22
C GLY A 80 -2.28 -8.81 13.87
N THR A 81 -1.55 -8.01 13.08
CA THR A 81 -1.98 -7.59 11.75
C THR A 81 -1.48 -8.57 10.69
N LYS A 82 -2.41 -9.07 9.87
CA LYS A 82 -2.07 -9.95 8.74
C LYS A 82 -1.49 -9.13 7.59
N TYR A 83 -0.47 -9.66 6.94
CA TYR A 83 0.08 -9.09 5.70
C TYR A 83 0.31 -10.16 4.65
N VAL A 84 0.31 -9.78 3.37
CA VAL A 84 0.66 -10.70 2.27
C VAL A 84 2.17 -10.99 2.31
N LEU A 85 2.55 -12.27 2.38
CA LEU A 85 3.94 -12.70 2.39
C LEU A 85 4.67 -12.30 1.10
N ASP A 86 5.94 -11.93 1.23
CA ASP A 86 6.85 -11.81 0.11
C ASP A 86 7.06 -13.22 -0.51
N PRO A 87 7.17 -13.33 -1.86
CA PRO A 87 7.44 -14.61 -2.52
C PRO A 87 8.59 -15.41 -1.92
N ARG A 88 9.63 -14.75 -1.41
CA ARG A 88 10.81 -15.38 -0.80
C ARG A 88 10.49 -16.06 0.52
N GLU A 89 9.57 -15.50 1.31
CA GLU A 89 9.09 -16.11 2.55
C GLU A 89 8.31 -17.41 2.27
N LEU A 90 7.75 -17.53 1.08
CA LEU A 90 7.09 -18.74 0.58
C LEU A 90 8.03 -19.71 -0.16
N GLY A 91 9.32 -19.38 -0.29
CA GLY A 91 10.29 -20.16 -1.06
C GLY A 91 10.00 -20.19 -2.57
N ILE A 92 9.25 -19.22 -3.09
CA ILE A 92 8.90 -19.13 -4.51
C ILE A 92 10.06 -18.46 -5.26
N THR A 93 10.50 -19.08 -6.34
CA THR A 93 11.56 -18.56 -7.21
C THR A 93 10.99 -18.10 -8.56
N GLY A 94 11.76 -17.29 -9.30
CA GLY A 94 11.36 -16.77 -10.61
C GLY A 94 10.46 -15.53 -10.58
N ILE A 95 10.15 -15.01 -9.38
CA ILE A 95 9.54 -13.68 -9.20
C ILE A 95 10.67 -12.68 -8.91
N PRO A 96 10.74 -11.53 -9.62
CA PRO A 96 11.74 -10.50 -9.35
C PRO A 96 11.70 -10.03 -7.89
N GLU A 97 12.86 -9.63 -7.37
CA GLU A 97 12.94 -9.12 -6.00
C GLU A 97 12.07 -7.86 -5.84
N GLY A 98 11.21 -7.89 -4.83
CA GLY A 98 10.27 -6.83 -4.51
C GLY A 98 8.94 -6.90 -5.26
N ASP A 99 8.78 -7.83 -6.22
CA ASP A 99 7.48 -8.03 -6.85
C ASP A 99 6.53 -8.78 -5.90
N CYS A 100 5.31 -8.26 -5.79
CA CYS A 100 4.23 -8.88 -5.03
C CYS A 100 3.93 -10.27 -5.59
N LEU A 101 3.60 -11.20 -4.69
CA LEU A 101 3.16 -12.57 -5.01
C LEU A 101 2.06 -12.65 -6.08
N PHE A 102 1.20 -11.64 -6.16
CA PHE A 102 0.06 -11.60 -7.08
C PHE A 102 0.34 -10.85 -8.39
N LEU A 103 1.55 -10.34 -8.61
CA LEU A 103 1.94 -9.73 -9.87
C LEU A 103 2.21 -10.81 -10.93
N GLU A 104 1.67 -10.62 -12.13
CA GLU A 104 1.97 -11.45 -13.31
C GLU A 104 2.16 -10.53 -14.52
N GLY A 105 3.38 -10.50 -15.05
CA GLY A 105 3.79 -9.48 -16.01
C GLY A 105 3.59 -8.09 -15.42
N ASN A 106 2.72 -7.28 -16.03
CA ASN A 106 2.37 -5.94 -15.56
C ASN A 106 0.98 -5.87 -14.91
N ARG A 107 0.35 -7.00 -14.58
CA ARG A 107 -1.02 -7.03 -14.05
C ARG A 107 -1.14 -7.76 -12.71
N CYS A 108 -1.95 -7.20 -11.83
CA CYS A 108 -2.33 -7.84 -10.59
C CYS A 108 -3.34 -8.96 -10.87
N LYS A 109 -2.99 -10.20 -10.55
CA LYS A 109 -3.89 -11.37 -10.74
C LYS A 109 -5.14 -11.31 -9.86
N VAL A 110 -5.06 -10.61 -8.72
CA VAL A 110 -6.16 -10.45 -7.77
C VAL A 110 -6.83 -9.08 -7.91
N TYR A 111 -6.77 -8.42 -9.08
CA TYR A 111 -7.18 -7.01 -9.25
C TYR A 111 -8.56 -6.67 -8.67
N GLU A 112 -9.56 -7.53 -8.90
CA GLU A 112 -10.92 -7.38 -8.38
C GLU A 112 -11.04 -7.64 -6.87
N ALA A 113 -10.15 -8.46 -6.32
CA ALA A 113 -10.09 -8.83 -4.91
C ALA A 113 -9.03 -8.06 -4.11
N ARG A 114 -8.40 -7.05 -4.72
CA ARG A 114 -7.31 -6.28 -4.10
C ARG A 114 -7.65 -5.83 -2.68
N PRO A 115 -6.68 -5.90 -1.75
CA PRO A 115 -6.78 -5.28 -0.44
C PRO A 115 -7.04 -3.79 -0.52
N GLU A 116 -7.54 -3.20 0.57
CA GLU A 116 -7.77 -1.76 0.64
C GLU A 116 -6.49 -0.97 0.36
N HIS A 117 -5.37 -1.39 0.97
CA HIS A 117 -4.05 -0.83 0.69
C HIS A 117 -3.73 -0.78 -0.82
N CYS A 118 -4.06 -1.83 -1.59
CA CYS A 118 -3.84 -1.83 -3.04
C CYS A 118 -4.89 -1.02 -3.85
N ARG A 119 -6.09 -0.79 -3.29
CA ARG A 119 -7.16 0.01 -3.91
C ARG A 119 -6.92 1.50 -3.77
N THR A 120 -6.35 1.91 -2.65
CA THR A 120 -6.12 3.32 -2.30
C THR A 120 -4.89 3.91 -2.97
N TRP A 121 -4.05 3.11 -3.63
CA TRP A 121 -2.91 3.64 -4.41
C TRP A 121 -3.38 4.68 -5.46
N PRO A 122 -2.75 5.87 -5.54
CA PRO A 122 -1.52 6.28 -4.87
C PRO A 122 -1.74 7.13 -3.59
N PHE A 123 -2.96 7.21 -3.06
CA PHE A 123 -3.37 8.11 -1.98
C PHE A 123 -3.06 7.59 -0.56
N TRP A 124 -1.95 6.88 -0.39
CA TRP A 124 -1.50 6.41 0.93
C TRP A 124 -0.98 7.56 1.79
N PRO A 125 -1.18 7.55 3.12
CA PRO A 125 -0.77 8.66 3.98
C PRO A 125 0.68 9.12 3.79
N GLU A 126 1.62 8.19 3.64
CA GLU A 126 3.04 8.45 3.41
C GLU A 126 3.33 9.09 2.03
N ASN A 127 2.46 8.88 1.04
CA ASN A 127 2.55 9.49 -0.28
C ASN A 127 2.01 10.93 -0.30
N MET A 128 1.13 11.28 0.64
CA MET A 128 0.34 12.51 0.62
C MET A 128 1.06 13.72 1.25
N ASN A 129 2.37 13.80 1.05
CA ASN A 129 3.14 15.03 1.26
C ASN A 129 3.68 15.57 -0.09
N PRO A 130 3.81 16.91 -0.26
CA PRO A 130 4.16 17.49 -1.56
C PRO A 130 5.50 17.02 -2.14
N LYS A 131 6.47 16.69 -1.28
CA LYS A 131 7.82 16.31 -1.71
C LYS A 131 7.82 14.89 -2.26
N THR A 132 7.29 13.92 -1.51
CA THR A 132 7.16 12.52 -1.94
C THR A 132 6.25 12.42 -3.16
N TRP A 133 5.12 13.12 -3.15
CA TRP A 133 4.21 13.11 -4.30
C TRP A 133 4.92 13.54 -5.59
N LYS A 134 5.59 14.71 -5.57
CA LYS A 134 6.25 15.26 -6.76
C LYS A 134 7.43 14.41 -7.22
N ASN A 135 8.27 13.95 -6.30
CA ASN A 135 9.56 13.36 -6.64
C ASN A 135 9.47 11.86 -6.89
N GLU A 136 8.54 11.16 -6.24
CA GLU A 136 8.49 9.70 -6.22
C GLU A 136 7.21 9.18 -6.87
N ILE A 137 6.05 9.72 -6.51
CA ILE A 137 4.77 9.16 -6.94
C ILE A 137 4.41 9.58 -8.36
N ALA A 138 4.46 10.88 -8.65
CA ALA A 138 4.11 11.44 -9.96
C ALA A 138 5.10 11.04 -11.07
N THR A 139 6.37 10.84 -10.72
CA THR A 139 7.41 10.37 -11.65
C THR A 139 7.28 8.89 -11.95
N TYR A 140 6.82 8.11 -10.97
CA TYR A 140 6.78 6.66 -11.08
C TYR A 140 5.46 6.13 -11.64
N CYS A 141 4.33 6.63 -11.14
CA CYS A 141 3.01 6.11 -11.46
C CYS A 141 2.45 6.75 -12.75
N PRO A 142 2.26 6.00 -13.84
CA PRO A 142 1.75 6.53 -15.11
C PRO A 142 0.28 6.96 -15.06
N GLY A 143 -0.43 6.62 -13.98
CA GLY A 143 -1.82 7.02 -13.77
C GLY A 143 -1.99 8.44 -13.23
N VAL A 144 -0.93 9.07 -12.72
CA VAL A 144 -0.99 10.45 -12.23
C VAL A 144 -1.20 11.39 -13.41
N GLY A 145 -2.23 12.25 -13.32
CA GLY A 145 -2.64 13.15 -14.39
C GLY A 145 -3.51 12.50 -15.47
N LYS A 146 -4.15 11.34 -15.19
CA LYS A 146 -5.02 10.61 -16.12
C LYS A 146 -6.42 10.39 -15.55
N GLY A 147 -7.42 10.24 -16.41
CA GLY A 147 -8.80 9.92 -16.05
C GLY A 147 -9.49 10.95 -15.15
N LYS A 148 -10.22 10.48 -14.13
CA LYS A 148 -11.07 11.33 -13.30
C LYS A 148 -10.28 12.15 -12.29
N ILE A 149 -10.86 13.26 -11.84
CA ILE A 149 -10.38 14.02 -10.69
C ILE A 149 -10.94 13.35 -9.43
N HIS A 150 -10.04 12.95 -8.54
CA HIS A 150 -10.37 12.57 -7.17
C HIS A 150 -10.45 13.83 -6.32
N THR A 151 -11.60 14.11 -5.71
CA THR A 151 -11.80 15.34 -4.94
C THR A 151 -11.02 15.32 -3.63
N ARG A 152 -10.87 16.49 -3.01
CA ARG A 152 -10.26 16.59 -1.69
C ARG A 152 -10.95 15.68 -0.68
N GLU A 153 -12.29 15.66 -0.69
CA GLU A 153 -13.11 14.87 0.22
C GLU A 153 -12.90 13.36 0.00
N GLU A 154 -12.83 12.90 -1.25
CA GLU A 154 -12.53 11.50 -1.56
C GLU A 154 -11.14 11.10 -1.05
N ILE A 155 -10.13 11.96 -1.25
CA ILE A 155 -8.76 11.72 -0.81
C ILE A 155 -8.68 11.72 0.73
N GLU A 156 -9.31 12.69 1.40
CA GLU A 156 -9.34 12.77 2.86
C GLU A 156 -10.09 11.57 3.47
N ALA A 157 -11.13 11.05 2.82
CA ALA A 157 -11.82 9.84 3.26
C ALA A 157 -10.93 8.59 3.19
N VAL A 158 -10.16 8.44 2.11
CA VAL A 158 -9.17 7.36 1.96
C VAL A 158 -8.11 7.45 3.06
N LEU A 159 -7.56 8.64 3.27
CA LEU A 159 -6.54 8.88 4.29
C LEU A 159 -7.04 8.58 5.69
N ALA A 160 -8.24 9.05 6.04
CA ALA A 160 -8.84 8.81 7.34
C ALA A 160 -9.10 7.31 7.57
N ALA A 161 -9.59 6.58 6.57
CA ALA A 161 -9.82 5.14 6.67
C ALA A 161 -8.52 4.36 6.88
N GLN A 162 -7.44 4.73 6.18
CA GLN A 162 -6.14 4.07 6.31
C GLN A 162 -5.50 4.34 7.69
N ILE A 163 -5.49 5.61 8.14
CA ILE A 163 -4.96 5.99 9.46
C ILE A 163 -5.73 5.32 10.60
N ALA A 164 -7.06 5.22 10.48
CA ALA A 164 -7.88 4.54 11.48
C ALA A 164 -7.58 3.04 11.54
N HIS A 165 -7.26 2.41 10.40
CA HIS A 165 -6.85 1.02 10.38
C HIS A 165 -5.49 0.82 11.05
N ASP A 166 -4.51 1.68 10.73
CA ASP A 166 -3.17 1.58 11.31
C ASP A 166 -3.18 1.84 12.83
N ALA A 167 -4.03 2.76 13.32
CA ALA A 167 -4.15 3.07 14.75
C ALA A 167 -4.88 1.98 15.55
N ALA A 168 -5.78 1.20 14.93
CA ALA A 168 -6.49 0.11 15.59
C ALA A 168 -5.63 -1.15 15.78
N ASP A 169 -4.48 -1.19 15.13
CA ASP A 169 -3.54 -2.31 15.15
C ASP A 169 -2.37 -2.09 16.14
N GLU A 170 -2.29 -0.91 16.79
CA GLU A 170 -1.25 -0.57 17.80
C GLU A 170 -1.72 -0.74 19.27
N GLU A 171 -2.96 -1.19 19.52
CA GLU A 171 -3.58 -1.38 20.86
C GLU A 171 -3.70 -2.86 21.27
#